data_AF-A0A958M1Z4-F1
#
_entry.id   AF-A0A958M1Z4-F1
#
_cell.length_a   1.000
_cell.length_b   1.000
_cell.length_c   1.000
_cell.angle_alpha   90.00
_cell.angle_beta   90.00
_cell.angle_gamma   90.00
#
_symmetry.space_group_name_H-M   'P 1'
#
loop_
_entity.id
_entity.type
_entity.pdbx_description
1 polymer ?
#
loop_
_entity_poly.entity_id
_entity_poly.type
_entity_poly.pdbx_seq_one_letter_code
_entity_poly.pdbx_strand_id
1 'polypeptide(L)' 'MDTLAALALATEKPSYSIMKHPPVKKNDKIMTSVLWRQIYGMSAYIIVVMTILIVFGKLMWGLDYERTT' A
#
# COMPACT_ATOMS: atom_id res chain seq x y z
N MET A 1 7.00 2.09 9.08
CA MET A 1 7.00 3.14 8.04
C MET A 1 5.65 3.86 7.97
N ASP A 2 4.63 3.34 8.64
CA ASP A 2 3.22 3.68 8.37
C ASP A 2 2.71 4.86 9.22
N THR A 3 3.41 5.21 10.29
CA THR A 3 3.02 6.31 11.19
C THR A 3 3.13 7.68 10.50
N LEU A 4 4.25 7.94 9.81
CA LEU A 4 4.44 9.18 9.05
C LEU A 4 3.56 9.24 7.80
N ALA A 5 3.34 8.09 7.14
CA ALA A 5 2.44 8.01 6.00
C ALA A 5 0.97 8.25 6.39
N ALA A 6 0.51 7.68 7.51
CA ALA A 6 -0.83 7.93 8.04
C ALA A 6 -1.02 9.39 8.46
N LEU A 7 0.01 9.99 9.07
CA LEU A 7 -0.01 11.40 9.43
C LEU A 7 -0.12 12.29 8.18
N ALA A 8 0.66 12.01 7.13
CA ALA A 8 0.58 12.74 5.87
C ALA A 8 -0.82 12.66 5.25
N LEU A 9 -1.41 11.47 5.16
CA LEU A 9 -2.76 11.27 4.62
C LEU A 9 -3.84 11.99 5.45
N ALA A 10 -3.66 12.06 6.77
CA ALA A 10 -4.58 12.78 7.65
C ALA A 10 -4.51 14.31 7.50
N THR A 11 -3.44 14.85 6.90
CA THR A 11 -3.23 16.29 6.73
C THR A 11 -3.65 16.85 5.37
N GLU A 12 -4.16 16.01 4.47
CA GLU A 12 -4.67 16.47 3.18
C GLU A 12 -5.88 17.40 3.37
N LYS A 13 -5.88 18.55 2.69
CA LYS A 13 -7.00 19.51 2.74
C LYS A 13 -8.26 18.87 2.15
N PRO A 14 -9.46 19.16 2.70
CA PRO A 14 -10.70 18.60 2.18
C PRO A 14 -10.95 19.09 0.75
N SER A 15 -11.25 18.18 -0.17
CA SER A 15 -11.69 18.52 -1.53
C SER A 15 -13.09 19.17 -1.52
N TYR A 16 -13.29 20.21 -2.33
CA TYR A 16 -14.60 20.87 -2.47
C TYR A 16 -15.71 19.94 -2.98
N SER A 17 -15.37 18.79 -3.56
CA SER A 17 -16.32 17.79 -4.03
C SER A 17 -17.10 17.10 -2.90
N ILE A 18 -16.54 16.93 -1.69
CA ILE A 18 -17.28 16.27 -0.59
C ILE A 18 -18.49 17.08 -0.11
N MET A 19 -18.51 18.40 -0.30
CA MET A 19 -19.66 19.24 0.10
C MET A 19 -20.91 19.01 -0.77
N LYS A 20 -20.78 18.36 -1.93
CA LYS A 20 -21.92 18.04 -2.81
C LYS A 20 -22.55 16.68 -2.50
N HIS A 21 -21.95 15.88 -1.62
CA HIS A 21 -22.41 14.53 -1.31
C HIS A 21 -23.24 14.51 -0.01
N PRO A 22 -24.28 13.65 0.07
CA PRO A 22 -25.06 13.49 1.30
C PRO A 22 -24.18 12.92 2.44
N PRO A 23 -24.54 13.19 3.71
CA PRO A 23 -23.75 12.75 4.86
C PRO A 23 -23.67 11.23 4.94
N VAL A 24 -22.47 10.73 5.27
CA VAL A 24 -22.20 9.31 5.51
C VAL A 24 -23.02 8.79 6.69
N LYS A 25 -23.64 7.62 6.53
CA LYS A 25 -24.42 6.97 7.60
C LYS A 25 -23.49 6.22 8.54
N LYS A 26 -23.87 6.13 9.81
CA LYS A 26 -23.09 5.40 10.85
C LYS A 26 -22.85 3.93 10.52
N ASN A 27 -23.68 3.33 9.67
CA ASN A 27 -23.61 1.94 9.27
C ASN A 27 -22.97 1.74 7.88
N ASP A 28 -22.46 2.80 7.26
CA ASP A 28 -21.80 2.70 5.97
C ASP A 28 -20.43 2.02 6.13
N LYS A 29 -20.08 1.20 5.14
CA LYS A 29 -18.85 0.42 5.17
C LYS A 29 -17.67 1.34 4.89
N ILE A 30 -16.80 1.53 5.89
CA ILE A 30 -15.55 2.29 5.76
C ILE A 30 -14.65 1.68 4.66
N MET A 31 -14.73 0.36 4.48
CA MET A 31 -13.91 -0.37 3.52
C MET A 31 -14.69 -0.73 2.25
N THR A 32 -14.46 0.03 1.18
CA THR A 32 -15.11 -0.13 -0.13
C THR A 32 -14.39 -1.17 -1.00
N SER A 33 -15.10 -1.76 -1.97
CA SER A 33 -14.52 -2.76 -2.90
C SER A 33 -13.37 -2.18 -3.74
N VAL A 34 -13.43 -0.89 -4.05
CA VAL A 34 -12.37 -0.17 -4.78
C VAL A 34 -11.08 -0.12 -3.94
N LEU A 35 -11.20 0.18 -2.66
CA LEU A 35 -10.05 0.26 -1.74
C LEU A 35 -9.38 -1.11 -1.56
N TRP A 36 -10.17 -2.18 -1.43
CA TRP A 36 -9.65 -3.55 -1.40
C TRP A 36 -8.86 -3.91 -2.66
N ARG A 37 -9.37 -3.56 -3.85
CA ARG A 37 -8.66 -3.84 -5.11
C ARG A 37 -7.29 -3.15 -5.16
N GLN A 38 -7.20 -1.93 -4.65
CA GLN A 38 -5.95 -1.18 -4.56
C GLN A 38 -4.94 -1.88 -3.63
N ILE A 39 -5.37 -2.29 -2.44
CA ILE A 39 -4.51 -2.96 -1.44
C ILE A 39 -3.99 -4.28 -1.99
N TYR A 40 -4.86 -5.14 -2.53
CA TYR A 40 -4.46 -6.43 -3.08
C TYR A 40 -3.50 -6.29 -4.27
N GLY A 41 -3.77 -5.32 -5.16
CA GLY A 41 -2.89 -5.04 -6.30
C GLY A 41 -1.49 -4.60 -5.86
N MET A 42 -1.40 -3.63 -4.95
CA MET A 42 -0.12 -3.13 -4.46
C MET A 42 0.66 -4.20 -3.69
N SER A 43 -0.02 -4.97 -2.84
CA SER A 43 0.60 -6.06 -2.08
C SER A 43 1.16 -7.15 -2.99
N ALA A 44 0.38 -7.60 -3.98
CA ALA A 44 0.83 -8.59 -4.95
C ALA A 44 2.03 -8.07 -5.76
N TYR A 45 2.00 -6.81 -6.20
CA TYR A 45 3.09 -6.19 -6.94
C TYR A 45 4.40 -6.17 -6.14
N ILE A 46 4.36 -5.69 -4.89
CA ILE A 46 5.56 -5.64 -4.03
C ILE A 46 6.14 -7.04 -3.81
N ILE A 47 5.29 -8.03 -3.55
CA ILE A 47 5.72 -9.42 -3.34
C ILE A 47 6.40 -9.95 -4.60
N VAL A 48 5.77 -9.84 -5.77
CA VAL A 48 6.32 -10.34 -7.03
C VAL A 48 7.65 -9.68 -7.37
N VAL A 49 7.73 -8.35 -7.29
CA VAL A 49 8.96 -7.62 -7.58
C VAL A 49 10.07 -7.99 -6.59
N MET A 50 9.77 -8.10 -5.30
CA MET A 50 10.76 -8.51 -4.30
C MET A 50 11.24 -9.95 -4.51
N THR A 51 10.34 -10.87 -4.83
CA THR A 51 10.71 -12.26 -5.14
C THR A 51 11.62 -12.32 -6.36
N ILE A 52 11.29 -11.60 -7.43
CA ILE A 52 12.15 -11.50 -8.61
C ILE A 52 13.51 -10.92 -8.23
N LEU A 53 13.55 -9.82 -7.48
CA LEU A 53 14.78 -9.15 -7.10
C LEU A 53 15.70 -10.05 -6.26
N ILE A 54 15.15 -10.80 -5.29
CA ILE A 54 15.93 -11.70 -4.44
C ILE A 54 16.50 -12.87 -5.26
N VAL A 55 15.70 -13.46 -6.16
CA VAL A 55 16.13 -14.59 -6.99
C VAL A 55 17.13 -14.15 -8.06
N PHE A 56 16.83 -13.07 -8.79
CA PHE A 56 17.72 -12.53 -9.82
C PHE A 56 18.95 -11.83 -9.24
N GLY A 57 18.86 -11.24 -8.04
CA GLY A 57 20.02 -10.68 -7.34
C GLY A 57 21.07 -11.74 -7.01
N LYS A 58 20.62 -12.93 -6.58
CA LYS A 58 21.50 -14.09 -6.40
C LYS A 58 22.05 -14.60 -7.73
N LEU A 59 21.22 -14.68 -8.77
CA LEU A 59 21.60 -15.26 -10.07
C LEU A 59 22.52 -14.36 -10.91
N MET A 60 22.23 -13.06 -10.99
CA MET A 60 22.96 -12.12 -11.87
C MET A 60 24.12 -11.43 -11.18
N TRP A 61 24.02 -11.19 -9.87
CA TRP A 61 25.01 -10.39 -9.13
C TRP A 61 25.83 -11.21 -8.14
N GLY A 62 25.57 -12.53 -8.01
CA GLY A 62 26.29 -13.41 -7.10
C GLY A 62 26.17 -13.02 -5.63
N LEU A 63 25.11 -12.28 -5.28
CA LEU A 63 24.88 -11.82 -3.91
C LEU A 63 24.40 -13.01 -3.08
N ASP A 64 25.28 -13.54 -2.24
CA ASP A 64 24.88 -14.49 -1.21
C ASP A 64 24.36 -13.73 0.01
N TYR A 65 23.06 -13.88 0.25
CA TYR A 65 22.37 -13.32 1.41
C TYR A 65 22.45 -14.29 2.60
N GLU A 66 23.62 -14.91 2.84
CA GLU A 66 23.84 -15.70 4.05
C GLU A 66 23.83 -14.77 5.26
N ARG A 67 22.99 -15.09 6.25
CA ARG A 67 23.03 -14.41 7.54
C ARG A 67 24.26 -14.88 8.30
N THR A 68 25.35 -14.14 8.20
CA THR A 68 26.44 -14.24 9.18
C THR A 68 25.88 -13.80 10.53
N THR A 69 25.76 -14.75 11.45
CA THR A 69 25.39 -14.50 12.86
C THR A 69 26.62 -14.01 13.62
#